data_AF-A0A178UGW0-F1
#
_entry.id   AF-A0A178UGW0-F1
#
_cell.length_a   1.000
_cell.length_b   1.000
_cell.length_c   1.000
_cell.angle_alpha   90.00
_cell.angle_beta   90.00
_cell.angle_gamma   90.00
#
_symmetry.space_group_name_H-M   'P 1'
#
loop_
_entity.id
_entity.type
_entity.pdbx_description
1 polymer ?
#
loop_
_entity_poly.entity_id
_entity_poly.type
_entity_poly.pdbx_seq_one_letter_code
_entity_poly.pdbx_strand_id
1 'polypeptide(L)' 'MIQKLGAKGIKSDERNQREWDDGSEHDDVTKIYVRGGREGIRSIYFNYVKNGKPKDGSIHGYFDSGFTQTVCSGTYTVF' A
#
# COMPACT_ATOMS: atom_id res chain seq x y z
N MET A 1 -6.26 20.60 -0.26
CA MET A 1 -4.85 20.68 0.19
C MET A 1 -4.42 19.30 0.61
N ILE A 2 -3.40 18.74 -0.03
CA ILE A 2 -2.81 17.44 0.35
C ILE A 2 -1.45 17.73 1.00
N GLN A 3 -1.12 17.04 2.09
CA GLN A 3 0.19 17.11 2.72
C GLN A 3 0.94 15.80 2.43
N LYS A 4 2.00 15.87 1.62
CA LYS A 4 2.90 14.73 1.37
C LYS A 4 3.98 14.69 2.44
N LEU A 5 4.09 13.57 3.14
CA LEU A 5 5.15 13.31 4.12
C LEU A 5 6.30 12.55 3.46
N GLY A 6 7.51 12.71 4.00
CA GLY A 6 8.70 12.00 3.51
C GLY A 6 8.66 10.51 3.83
N ALA A 7 8.99 9.68 2.84
CA ALA A 7 9.17 8.25 3.06
C ALA A 7 10.37 7.97 3.99
N LYS A 8 10.25 6.93 4.83
CA LYS A 8 11.33 6.45 5.69
C LYS A 8 11.74 5.06 5.24
N GLY A 9 13.02 4.89 4.91
CA GLY A 9 13.56 3.63 4.44
C GLY A 9 14.88 3.84 3.69
N ILE A 10 15.37 2.77 3.07
CA ILE A 10 16.53 2.82 2.18
C ILE A 10 16.12 3.61 0.92
N LYS A 11 16.93 4.60 0.54
CA LYS A 11 16.71 5.38 -0.68
C LYS A 11 16.93 4.48 -1.90
N SER A 12 16.13 4.66 -2.94
CA SER A 12 16.42 4.01 -4.21
C SER A 12 17.70 4.58 -4.81
N ASP A 13 18.41 3.73 -5.55
CA ASP A 13 19.53 4.13 -6.40
C ASP A 13 19.25 3.69 -7.84
N GLU A 14 20.15 4.03 -8.75
CA GLU A 14 20.03 3.68 -10.18
C GLU A 14 19.88 2.17 -10.45
N ARG A 15 20.29 1.31 -9.50
CA ARG A 15 20.22 -0.15 -9.64
C ARG A 15 18.97 -0.75 -8.99
N ASN A 16 18.26 0.01 -8.18
CA ASN A 16 17.14 -0.48 -7.38
C ASN A 16 15.99 0.53 -7.34
N GLN A 17 15.54 0.94 -8.53
CA GLN A 17 14.44 1.87 -8.72
C GLN A 17 13.09 1.20 -8.39
N ARG A 18 12.71 1.27 -7.11
CA ARG A 18 11.46 0.70 -6.57
C ARG A 18 10.61 1.75 -5.87
N GLU A 19 10.82 3.03 -6.19
CA GLU A 19 9.98 4.11 -5.69
C GLU A 19 8.62 4.06 -6.35
N TRP A 20 7.58 4.30 -5.55
CA TRP A 20 6.20 4.33 -6.00
C TRP A 20 5.44 5.43 -5.26
N ASP A 21 4.45 5.99 -5.94
CA ASP A 21 3.51 6.97 -5.40
C ASP A 21 2.18 6.76 -6.15
N ASP A 22 1.17 6.25 -5.45
CA ASP A 22 -0.17 6.02 -6.03
C ASP A 22 -0.96 7.33 -6.23
N GLY A 23 -0.37 8.46 -5.86
CA GLY A 23 -0.93 9.80 -6.01
C GLY A 23 -1.99 10.13 -4.97
N SER A 24 -2.45 11.39 -5.00
CA SER A 24 -3.46 11.93 -4.08
C SER A 24 -4.89 11.89 -4.62
N GLU A 25 -5.08 11.41 -5.85
CA GLU A 25 -6.34 11.51 -6.59
C GLU A 25 -7.31 10.37 -6.24
N HIS A 26 -7.58 10.23 -4.93
CA HIS A 26 -8.48 9.27 -4.31
C HIS A 26 -9.24 9.94 -3.15
N ASP A 27 -10.49 9.55 -2.94
CA ASP A 27 -11.36 10.12 -1.92
C ASP A 27 -11.08 9.52 -0.53
N ASP A 28 -10.78 8.21 -0.48
CA ASP A 28 -10.49 7.47 0.76
C ASP A 28 -9.71 6.16 0.46
N VAL A 29 -9.21 5.50 1.51
CA VAL A 29 -8.64 4.14 1.48
C VAL A 29 -9.63 3.20 2.15
N THR A 30 -10.04 2.13 1.44
CA THR A 30 -10.97 1.12 1.97
C THR A 30 -10.25 -0.06 2.61
N LYS A 31 -9.15 -0.52 1.99
CA LYS A 31 -8.38 -1.67 2.47
C LYS A 31 -6.90 -1.46 2.26
N ILE A 32 -6.14 -1.92 3.24
CA ILE A 32 -4.68 -1.99 3.20
C ILE A 32 -4.30 -3.47 3.18
N TYR A 33 -3.45 -3.84 2.25
CA TYR A 33 -2.92 -5.18 2.13
C TYR A 33 -1.42 -5.15 2.37
N VAL A 34 -0.96 -5.90 3.36
CA VAL A 34 0.46 -6.04 3.69
C VAL A 34 0.82 -7.51 3.57
N ARG A 35 1.74 -7.83 2.67
CA ARG A 35 2.23 -9.19 2.48
C ARG A 35 3.57 -9.38 3.18
N GLY A 36 3.61 -10.33 4.12
CA GLY A 36 4.83 -10.78 4.78
C GLY A 36 5.42 -12.04 4.13
N GLY A 37 6.75 -12.14 4.17
CA GLY A 37 7.53 -13.31 3.79
C GLY A 37 8.73 -13.50 4.72
N ARG A 38 9.64 -14.42 4.36
CA ARG A 38 10.81 -14.77 5.20
C ARG A 38 11.74 -13.58 5.49
N GLU A 39 11.77 -12.59 4.61
CA GLU A 39 12.66 -11.42 4.67
C GLU A 39 11.95 -10.14 5.15
N GLY A 40 10.73 -10.27 5.69
CA GLY A 40 9.91 -9.12 6.11
C GLY A 40 8.78 -8.82 5.13
N ILE A 41 8.44 -7.54 4.97
CA ILE A 41 7.35 -7.11 4.08
C ILE A 41 7.81 -7.25 2.62
N ARG A 42 7.06 -8.03 1.84
CA ARG A 42 7.34 -8.36 0.43
C ARG A 42 6.56 -7.47 -0.53
N SER A 43 5.31 -7.16 -0.21
CA SER A 43 4.49 -6.24 -0.99
C SER A 43 3.45 -5.51 -0.16
N ILE A 44 3.07 -4.32 -0.64
CA ILE A 44 2.02 -3.48 -0.07
C ILE A 44 1.14 -2.98 -1.22
N TYR A 45 -0.17 -2.95 -1.00
CA TYR A 45 -1.12 -2.32 -1.91
C TYR A 45 -2.39 -1.90 -1.17
N PHE A 46 -3.16 -1.04 -1.82
CA PHE A 46 -4.31 -0.39 -1.22
C PHE A 46 -5.49 -0.48 -2.17
N ASN A 47 -6.70 -0.60 -1.61
CA ASN A 47 -7.91 -0.29 -2.34
C ASN A 47 -8.41 1.08 -1.91
N TYR A 48 -8.85 1.86 -2.88
CA TYR A 48 -9.26 3.24 -2.73
C TYR A 48 -10.74 3.42 -3.04
N VAL A 49 -11.25 4.61 -2.72
CA VAL A 49 -12.48 5.18 -3.29
C VAL A 49 -12.08 6.29 -4.25
N LYS A 50 -12.71 6.37 -5.41
CA LYS A 50 -12.58 7.50 -6.33
C LYS A 50 -13.92 7.83 -6.96
N ASN A 51 -14.35 9.08 -6.84
CA ASN A 51 -15.69 9.54 -7.22
C ASN A 51 -16.79 8.65 -6.62
N GLY A 52 -16.64 8.27 -5.35
CA GLY A 52 -17.56 7.39 -4.63
C GLY A 52 -17.58 5.92 -5.09
N LYS A 53 -16.66 5.50 -5.96
CA LYS A 53 -16.57 4.11 -6.47
C LYS A 53 -15.30 3.41 -5.97
N PRO A 54 -15.35 2.10 -5.68
CA PRO A 54 -14.16 1.33 -5.38
C PRO A 54 -13.15 1.36 -6.53
N LYS A 55 -11.87 1.47 -6.18
CA LYS A 55 -10.75 1.44 -7.12
C LYS A 55 -9.63 0.60 -6.54
N ASP A 56 -9.21 -0.44 -7.26
CA ASP A 56 -8.03 -1.21 -6.87
C ASP A 56 -6.76 -0.39 -7.12
N GLY A 57 -5.83 -0.46 -6.17
CA GLY A 57 -4.50 0.15 -6.28
C GLY A 57 -3.47 -0.79 -6.90
N SER A 58 -2.30 -0.23 -7.18
CA SER A 58 -1.17 -0.98 -7.75
C SER A 58 -0.50 -1.83 -6.69
N ILE A 59 0.05 -2.98 -7.09
CA ILE A 59 0.86 -3.83 -6.21
C ILE A 59 2.30 -3.36 -6.23
N HIS A 60 2.82 -2.99 -5.07
CA HIS A 60 4.21 -2.56 -4.91
C HIS A 60 5.03 -3.63 -4.22
N GLY A 61 6.07 -4.13 -4.88
CA GLY A 61 6.93 -5.20 -4.40
C GLY A 61 6.64 -6.55 -5.07
N TYR A 62 7.04 -7.64 -4.41
CA TYR A 62 6.87 -8.99 -4.96
C TYR A 62 5.61 -9.66 -4.41
N PHE A 63 4.84 -10.25 -5.32
CA PHE A 63 3.65 -11.04 -5.01
C PHE A 63 3.99 -12.54 -5.10
N ASP A 64 5.00 -12.96 -4.32
CA ASP A 64 5.48 -14.34 -4.22
C ASP A 64 4.85 -15.09 -3.01
N SER A 65 5.34 -16.28 -2.65
CA SER A 65 4.78 -17.02 -1.51
C SER A 65 4.89 -16.24 -0.19
N GLY A 66 3.82 -16.25 0.62
CA GLY A 66 3.78 -15.51 1.89
C GLY A 66 2.35 -15.40 2.43
N PHE A 67 2.19 -14.64 3.52
CA PHE A 67 0.89 -14.37 4.15
C PHE A 67 0.48 -12.92 3.93
N THR A 68 -0.78 -12.69 3.58
CA THR A 68 -1.35 -11.34 3.43
C THR A 68 -2.21 -11.02 4.62
N GLN A 69 -1.86 -9.95 5.34
CA GLN A 69 -2.74 -9.33 6.32
C GLN A 69 -3.53 -8.22 5.64
N THR A 70 -4.84 -8.19 5.87
CA THR A 70 -5.73 -7.15 5.36
C THR A 70 -6.30 -6.36 6.52
N VAL A 71 -6.21 -5.04 6.42
CA VAL A 71 -6.86 -4.10 7.34
C VAL A 71 -7.93 -3.35 6.54
N CYS A 72 -9.18 -3.40 7.00
CA CYS A 72 -10.29 -2.65 6.42
C CYS A 72 -10.48 -1.34 7.21
N SER A 73 -10.69 -0.22 6.52
CA SER A 73 -11.22 0.98 7.15
C SER A 73 -12.74 0.86 7.20
N GLY A 74 -13.31 0.93 8.41
CA GLY A 74 -14.72 0.62 8.66
C GLY A 74 -14.85 -0.30 9.86
N THR A 75 -15.29 0.28 10.98
CA THR A 75 -15.55 -0.28 12.31
C THR A 75 -15.34 -1.79 12.52
N TYR A 76 -14.57 -2.10 13.58
CA TYR A 76 -14.23 -3.41 14.17
C TYR A 76 -12.92 -4.05 13.65
N THR A 77 -11.80 -3.66 14.27
CA THR A 77 -10.60 -4.51 14.36
C THR A 77 -10.47 -4.95 15.82
N VAL A 78 -10.56 -6.27 16.08
CA VAL A 78 -10.08 -6.88 17.32
C VAL A 78 -8.65 -7.36 17.04
N PHE A 79 -7.70 -7.00 17.91
CA PHE A 79 -6.31 -7.46 17.85
C PHE A 79 -6.19 -8.94 18.23
#